data_AF-A0A2T5HFM3-F1
#
_entry.id   AF-A0A2T5HFM3-F1
#
_cell.length_a   1.000
_cell.length_b   1.000
_cell.length_c   1.000
_cell.angle_alpha   90.00
_cell.angle_beta   90.00
_cell.angle_gamma   90.00
#
_symmetry.space_group_name_H-M   'P 1'
#
loop_
_entity.id
_entity.type
_entity.pdbx_description
1 polymer ?
#
loop_
_entity_poly.entity_id
_entity_poly.type
_entity_poly.pdbx_seq_one_letter_code
_entity_poly.pdbx_strand_id
1 'polypeptide(L)' 'MSNSLALTPKLNADSTPIRDCWVTTDRYTVALCHLPRDRWTVTRPGGRAPFAYTGDEQEVFRLILADRAASKVPA' A
#
# COMPACT_ATOMS: atom_id res chain seq x y z
N MET A 1 -11.94 1.82 16.92
CA MET A 1 -10.98 1.16 16.01
C MET A 1 -10.10 2.25 15.42
N SER A 2 -8.80 2.27 15.76
CA SER A 2 -7.91 3.35 15.30
C SER A 2 -7.77 3.32 13.78
N ASN A 3 -8.19 4.41 13.13
CA ASN A 3 -8.10 4.62 11.67
C ASN A 3 -6.67 4.94 11.20
N SER A 4 -5.66 4.50 11.95
CA SER A 4 -4.25 4.84 11.69
C SER A 4 -3.67 3.91 10.62
N LEU A 5 -3.34 4.50 9.47
CA LEU A 5 -2.58 3.86 8.39
C LEU A 5 -1.10 4.17 8.59
N ALA A 6 -0.48 3.55 9.59
CA ALA A 6 0.98 3.64 9.75
C ALA A 6 1.66 2.83 8.64
N LEU A 7 2.57 3.47 7.91
CA LEU A 7 3.46 2.80 6.97
C LEU A 7 4.78 2.48 7.67
N THR A 8 5.21 1.22 7.59
CA THR A 8 6.53 0.78 8.04
C THR A 8 7.34 0.29 6.83
N PRO A 9 8.66 0.42 6.83
CA PRO A 9 9.49 -0.12 5.74
C PRO A 9 9.22 -1.61 5.56
N LYS A 10 8.97 -2.03 4.31
CA LYS A 10 8.88 -3.45 3.98
C LYS A 10 10.29 -4.03 4.00
N LEU A 11 10.47 -5.19 4.60
CA LEU A 11 11.80 -5.81 4.73
C LEU A 11 11.97 -6.96 3.74
N ASN A 12 13.19 -7.15 3.26
CA ASN A 12 13.67 -8.37 2.62
C ASN A 12 13.74 -9.52 3.63
N ALA A 13 13.98 -10.74 3.14
CA ALA A 13 14.15 -11.92 3.99
C ALA A 13 15.33 -11.80 4.98
N ASP A 14 16.34 -11.00 4.65
CA ASP A 14 17.51 -10.70 5.49
C ASP A 14 17.27 -9.53 6.47
N SER A 15 16.02 -9.09 6.64
CA SER A 15 15.62 -7.94 7.46
C SER A 15 16.12 -6.57 6.97
N THR A 16 16.69 -6.47 5.78
CA THR A 16 17.05 -5.17 5.19
C THR A 16 15.82 -4.48 4.61
N PRO A 17 15.67 -3.15 4.73
CA PRO A 17 14.56 -2.44 4.09
C PRO A 17 14.60 -2.54 2.57
N ILE A 18 13.46 -2.86 1.96
CA ILE A 18 13.23 -2.73 0.53
C ILE A 18 13.05 -1.24 0.26
N ARG A 19 13.94 -0.70 -0.56
CA ARG A 19 13.89 0.70 -0.98
C ARG A 19 12.52 1.03 -1.58
N ASP A 20 11.96 2.17 -1.19
CA ASP A 20 10.73 2.71 -1.75
C ASP A 20 9.52 1.75 -1.64
N CYS A 21 9.53 0.88 -0.62
CA CYS A 21 8.47 -0.07 -0.34
C CYS A 21 8.11 -0.07 1.15
N TRP A 22 6.81 0.01 1.42
CA TRP A 22 6.24 0.04 2.76
C TRP A 22 5.09 -0.95 2.90
N VAL A 23 4.78 -1.28 4.14
CA VAL A 23 3.64 -2.11 4.50
C VAL A 23 2.80 -1.41 5.57
N THR A 24 1.49 -1.48 5.45
CA THR A 24 0.57 -1.00 6.47
C THR A 24 0.39 -2.02 7.58
N THR A 25 -0.17 -1.62 8.73
CA THR A 25 -0.52 -2.52 9.85
C THR A 25 -1.47 -3.66 9.44
N ASP A 26 -2.33 -3.44 8.45
CA ASP A 26 -3.23 -4.44 7.88
C ASP A 26 -2.69 -5.11 6.61
N ARG A 27 -1.37 -4.97 6.35
CA ARG A 27 -0.60 -5.70 5.34
C ARG A 27 -0.84 -5.31 3.88
N TYR A 28 -1.39 -4.13 3.60
CA TYR A 28 -1.28 -3.56 2.24
C TYR A 28 0.18 -3.24 1.97
N THR A 29 0.64 -3.53 0.75
CA THR A 29 1.95 -3.07 0.30
C THR A 29 1.78 -1.79 -0.50
N VAL A 30 2.57 -0.78 -0.15
CA VAL A 30 2.69 0.49 -0.89
C VAL A 30 4.10 0.55 -1.45
N ALA A 31 4.24 0.85 -2.73
CA ALA A 31 5.56 1.05 -3.34
C ALA A 31 5.58 2.28 -4.23
N LEU A 32 6.69 3.03 -4.21
CA LEU A 32 6.97 4.11 -5.15
C LEU A 32 7.82 3.54 -6.29
N CYS A 33 7.27 3.56 -7.50
CA CYS A 33 7.93 3.11 -8.72
C CYS A 33 8.43 4.30 -9.54
N HIS A 34 9.74 4.31 -9.80
CA HIS A 34 10.39 5.29 -10.67
C HIS A 34 10.23 4.89 -12.14
N LEU A 35 9.04 5.12 -12.68
CA LEU A 35 8.74 5.06 -14.11
C LEU A 35 9.12 6.41 -14.75
N PRO A 36 8.84 6.69 -16.05
CA PRO A 36 9.10 8.01 -16.63
C PRO A 36 8.48 9.17 -15.84
N ARG A 37 7.47 8.88 -15.01
CA ARG A 37 7.04 9.70 -13.87
C ARG A 37 6.85 8.81 -12.67
N ASP A 38 7.15 9.32 -11.49
CA ASP A 38 6.94 8.62 -10.22
C ASP A 38 5.47 8.20 -10.06
N ARG A 39 5.28 6.95 -9.63
CA ARG A 39 3.96 6.36 -9.38
C ARG A 39 3.97 5.57 -8.09
N TRP A 40 3.03 5.89 -7.22
CA TRP A 40 2.68 5.07 -6.07
C TRP A 40 1.78 3.93 -6.50
N THR A 41 2.03 2.74 -5.97
CA THR A 41 1.26 1.53 -6.24
C THR A 41 0.74 0.95 -4.94
N VAL A 42 -0.47 0.40 -4.96
CA VAL A 42 -1.11 -0.20 -3.78
C VAL A 42 -1.51 -1.62 -4.10
N THR A 43 -1.03 -2.56 -3.29
CA THR A 43 -1.32 -4.01 -3.40
C THR A 43 -2.06 -4.48 -2.16
N ARG A 44 -3.15 -5.24 -2.35
CA ARG A 44 -3.93 -5.83 -1.26
C ARG A 44 -3.11 -6.83 -0.44
N PRO A 45 -3.46 -7.09 0.83
CA PRO A 45 -2.86 -8.16 1.62
C PRO A 45 -2.90 -9.50 0.89
N GLY A 46 -1.73 -10.15 0.71
CA GLY A 46 -1.60 -11.41 -0.02
C GLY A 46 -1.75 -11.31 -1.55
N GLY A 47 -2.04 -10.12 -2.08
CA GLY A 47 -2.10 -9.85 -3.51
C GLY A 47 -0.72 -9.92 -4.16
N ARG A 48 -0.70 -10.32 -5.44
CA ARG A 48 0.54 -10.38 -6.26
C ARG A 48 0.73 -9.18 -7.19
N ALA A 49 -0.32 -8.38 -7.39
CA ALA A 49 -0.30 -7.23 -8.29
C ALA A 49 -1.01 -6.03 -7.64
N PRO A 50 -0.57 -4.79 -7.95
CA PRO A 50 -1.27 -3.60 -7.49
C PRO A 50 -2.69 -3.53 -8.04
N PHE A 51 -3.63 -3.11 -7.20
CA PHE A 51 -5.01 -2.81 -7.63
C PHE A 51 -5.19 -1.32 -7.95
N ALA A 52 -4.27 -0.46 -7.51
CA ALA A 52 -4.33 0.98 -7.75
C ALA A 52 -2.94 1.57 -8.00
N TYR A 53 -2.94 2.66 -8.79
CA TYR A 53 -1.77 3.44 -9.17
C TYR A 53 -2.13 4.92 -9.04
N THR A 54 -1.29 5.72 -8.38
CA THR A 54 -1.49 7.17 -8.25
C THR A 54 -0.17 7.93 -8.37
N GLY A 55 -0.24 9.21 -8.73
CA GLY A 55 0.91 10.13 -8.65
C GLY A 55 1.00 10.89 -7.32
N ASP A 56 0.04 10.71 -6.41
CA ASP A 56 -0.07 11.44 -5.15
C ASP A 56 0.01 10.47 -3.95
N GLU A 57 0.96 10.70 -3.05
CA GLU A 57 1.11 9.93 -1.82
C GLU A 57 -0.15 10.02 -0.93
N GLN A 58 -0.80 11.19 -0.86
CA GLN A 58 -2.00 11.37 -0.05
C GLN A 58 -3.19 10.57 -0.60
N GLU A 59 -3.21 10.29 -1.89
CA GLU A 59 -4.23 9.46 -2.52
C GLU A 59 -4.07 7.97 -2.16
N VAL A 60 -2.85 7.50 -1.85
CA VAL A 60 -2.60 6.12 -1.39
C VAL A 60 -3.47 5.79 -0.18
N PHE A 61 -3.50 6.67 0.82
CA PHE A 61 -4.28 6.46 2.05
C PHE A 61 -5.79 6.39 1.75
N ARG A 62 -6.28 7.29 0.88
CA ARG A 62 -7.68 7.30 0.46
C ARG A 62 -8.08 6.02 -0.26
N LEU A 63 -7.22 5.52 -1.15
CA LEU A 63 -7.43 4.26 -1.88
C LEU A 63 -7.50 3.05 -0.93
N ILE A 64 -6.61 2.98 0.07
CA ILE A 64 -6.63 1.88 1.05
C ILE A 64 -7.89 1.94 1.92
N LEU A 65 -8.30 3.12 2.39
CA LEU A 65 -9.53 3.27 3.18
C LEU A 65 -10.78 2.88 2.37
N ALA A 66 -10.84 3.27 1.09
CA ALA A 66 -11.93 2.90 0.20
C ALA A 66 -11.97 1.37 -0.03
N ASP A 67 -10.83 0.74 -0.28
CA ASP A 67 -10.74 -0.72 -0.49
C ASP A 67 -11.13 -1.51 0.78
N ARG A 68 -10.71 -1.04 1.95
CA ARG A 68 -11.13 -1.59 3.25
C ARG A 68 -12.64 -1.52 3.44
N ALA A 69 -13.24 -0.38 3.11
CA ALA A 69 -14.69 -0.19 3.24
C ALA A 69 -15.45 -1.14 2.31
N ALA A 70 -15.03 -1.23 1.04
CA ALA A 70 -15.62 -2.14 0.07
C ALA A 70 -15.50 -3.62 0.49
N SER A 71 -14.36 -4.01 1.08
CA SER A 71 -14.12 -5.40 1.52
C SER A 71 -14.91 -5.81 2.76
N LYS A 72 -15.44 -4.85 3.53
CA LYS A 72 -16.26 -5.10 4.74
C LYS A 72 -17.76 -5.20 4.45
N VAL A 73 -18.19 -4.88 3.23
CA VAL A 73 -19.58 -5.03 2.82
C VAL A 73 -19.80 -6.51 2.46
N PRO A 74 -20.67 -7.25 3.17
CA PRO A 74 -21.07 -8.59 2.74
C PRO A 74 -21.76 -8.52 1.38
N ALA A 75 -21.49 -9.52 0.53
CA ALA A 75 -22.09 -9.66 -0.80
C ALA A 75 -23.62 -9.76 -0.76
#